data_AF-A0A8T5RLT6-F1
#
_entry.id   AF-A0A8T5RLT6-F1
#
_cell.length_a   1.000
_cell.length_b   1.000
_cell.length_c   1.000
_cell.angle_alpha   90.00
_cell.angle_beta   90.00
_cell.angle_gamma   90.00
#
_symmetry.space_group_name_H-M   'P 1'
#
loop_
_entity.id
_entity.type
_entity.pdbx_description
1 polymer ?
#
loop_
_entity_poly.entity_id
_entity_poly.type
_entity_poly.pdbx_seq_one_letter_code
_entity_poly.pdbx_strand_id
1 'polypeptide(L)'
;MEEKIITFVKSPARTHHLREGAGFSISEIKKAGKSIKLLKEMNIKIDYLRKSTYDSNVTTLKKLKPIQKKKKKKEPFKKKEKKRTPF
;
A
#
# COMPACT_ATOMS: atom_id res chain seq x y z
N MET A 1 12.87 -14.24 8.32
CA MET A 1 13.50 -13.13 7.57
C MET A 1 12.42 -12.49 6.73
N GLU A 2 12.03 -11.25 7.04
CA GLU A 2 11.08 -10.51 6.19
C GLU A 2 11.82 -10.07 4.92
N GLU A 3 11.34 -10.50 3.75
CA GLU A 3 11.87 -10.02 2.47
C GLU A 3 11.53 -8.53 2.33
N LYS A 4 12.54 -7.67 2.45
CA LYS A 4 12.37 -6.23 2.32
C LYS A 4 12.18 -5.89 0.84
N ILE A 5 10.97 -5.46 0.47
CA ILE A 5 10.67 -5.03 -0.89
C ILE A 5 11.25 -3.63 -1.10
N ILE A 6 12.31 -3.55 -1.90
CA ILE A 6 13.04 -2.32 -2.22
C ILE A 6 12.50 -1.74 -3.54
N THR A 7 12.54 -0.42 -3.66
CA THR A 7 12.25 0.30 -4.91
C THR A 7 13.50 0.93 -5.46
N PHE A 8 13.68 0.93 -6.78
CA PHE A 8 14.80 1.61 -7.42
C PHE A 8 14.32 2.84 -8.20
N VAL A 9 15.09 3.92 -8.11
CA VAL A 9 14.84 5.20 -8.77
C VAL A 9 16.15 5.72 -9.36
N LYS A 10 16.09 6.40 -10.51
CA LYS A 10 17.26 7.09 -11.06
C LYS A 10 17.58 8.35 -10.27
N SER A 11 18.85 8.55 -9.95
CA SER A 11 19.34 9.76 -9.31
C SER A 11 19.18 10.98 -10.23
N PRO A 12 18.77 12.15 -9.71
CA PRO A 12 18.72 13.38 -10.49
C PRO A 12 20.11 13.93 -10.83
N ALA A 13 21.17 13.44 -10.17
CA ALA A 13 22.55 13.82 -10.49
C ALA A 13 22.90 13.45 -11.93
N ARG A 14 23.87 14.16 -12.53
CA ARG A 14 24.32 13.98 -13.93
C ARG A 14 24.72 12.54 -14.26
N THR A 15 25.16 11.77 -13.27
CA THR A 15 25.57 10.37 -13.42
C THR A 15 24.38 9.39 -13.51
N HIS A 16 23.17 9.82 -13.16
CA HIS A 16 21.92 9.03 -13.24
C HIS A 16 22.00 7.60 -12.66
N HIS A 17 22.83 7.40 -11.64
CA HIS A 17 22.95 6.10 -10.97
C HIS A 17 21.62 5.67 -10.33
N LEU A 18 21.42 4.35 -10.21
CA LEU A 18 20.27 3.79 -9.53
C LEU A 18 20.46 3.88 -8.02
N ARG A 19 19.41 4.30 -7.32
CA ARG A 19 19.37 4.39 -5.86
C ARG A 19 18.09 3.78 -5.30
N GLU A 20 18.12 3.42 -4.04
CA GLU A 20 16.91 3.04 -3.30
C GLU A 20 15.97 4.25 -3.19
N GLY A 21 14.72 4.05 -3.60
CA GLY A 21 13.63 5.00 -3.43
C GLY A 21 12.95 4.83 -2.07
N ALA A 22 12.27 5.89 -1.61
CA ALA A 22 11.54 5.86 -0.34
C ALA A 22 10.36 4.86 -0.34
N GLY A 23 9.76 4.61 -1.51
CA GLY A 23 8.61 3.72 -1.68
C GLY A 23 8.07 3.76 -3.11
N PHE A 24 7.00 2.99 -3.36
CA PHE A 24 6.35 2.92 -4.68
C PHE A 24 5.50 4.16 -4.96
N SER A 25 5.54 4.66 -6.19
CA SER A 25 4.70 5.78 -6.62
C SER A 25 3.23 5.37 -6.80
N ILE A 26 2.31 6.32 -6.71
CA ILE A 26 0.88 6.09 -6.98
C ILE A 26 0.66 5.54 -8.40
N SER A 27 1.40 6.05 -9.37
CA SER A 27 1.30 5.66 -10.79
C SER A 27 1.79 4.23 -11.02
N GLU A 28 2.88 3.80 -10.39
CA GLU A 28 3.35 2.40 -10.41
C GLU A 28 2.31 1.44 -9.79
N ILE A 29 1.70 1.83 -8.67
CA ILE A 29 0.68 1.02 -7.96
C ILE A 29 -0.56 0.82 -8.84
N LYS A 30 -1.03 1.90 -9.49
CA LYS A 30 -2.14 1.85 -10.44
C LYS A 30 -1.81 0.95 -11.63
N LYS A 31 -0.61 1.08 -12.22
CA LYS A 31 -0.16 0.25 -13.36
C LYS A 31 -0.01 -1.23 -12.99
N ALA A 32 0.30 -1.53 -11.73
CA ALA A 32 0.34 -2.89 -11.20
C ALA A 32 -1.04 -3.47 -10.86
N GLY A 33 -2.11 -2.67 -10.91
CA GLY A 33 -3.47 -3.10 -10.58
C GLY A 33 -3.66 -3.44 -9.09
N LYS A 34 -2.87 -2.83 -8.19
CA LYS A 34 -2.94 -3.10 -6.75
C LYS A 34 -3.68 -1.99 -6.01
N SER A 35 -4.31 -2.35 -4.89
CA SER A 35 -4.92 -1.38 -4.00
C SER A 35 -3.89 -0.77 -3.05
N ILE A 36 -3.97 0.54 -2.83
CA ILE A 36 -3.20 1.26 -1.79
C ILE A 36 -3.42 0.62 -0.42
N LYS A 37 -4.65 0.16 -0.13
CA LYS A 37 -4.98 -0.49 1.13
C LYS A 37 -4.20 -1.79 1.32
N LEU A 38 -4.10 -2.60 0.26
CA LEU A 38 -3.33 -3.86 0.29
C LEU A 38 -1.87 -3.59 0.62
N LEU A 39 -1.27 -2.57 0.01
CA LEU A 39 0.14 -2.22 0.24
C LEU A 39 0.40 -1.74 1.67
N LYS A 40 -0.51 -0.93 2.23
CA LYS A 40 -0.47 -0.53 3.64
C LYS A 40 -0.57 -1.74 4.58
N GLU A 41 -1.43 -2.70 4.25
CA GLU A 41 -1.56 -3.94 5.02
C GLU A 41 -0.33 -4.85 4.93
N MET A 42 0.45 -4.75 3.85
CA MET A 42 1.71 -5.46 3.65
C MET A 42 2.93 -4.67 4.15
N ASN A 43 2.72 -3.55 4.86
CA ASN A 43 3.77 -2.65 5.35
C ASN A 43 4.71 -2.13 4.24
N ILE A 44 4.21 -2.02 3.00
CA ILE A 44 4.97 -1.48 1.87
C ILE A 44 4.84 0.03 1.85
N LYS A 45 5.98 0.73 1.79
CA LYS A 45 6.04 2.20 1.73
C LYS A 45 5.52 2.72 0.38
N ILE A 46 4.73 3.78 0.46
CA ILE A 46 4.14 4.48 -0.69
C ILE A 46 4.68 5.90 -0.70
N ASP A 47 5.22 6.29 -1.85
CA ASP A 47 5.65 7.65 -2.13
C ASP A 47 4.54 8.37 -2.91
N TYR A 48 3.81 9.24 -2.22
CA TYR A 48 2.67 9.95 -2.79
C TYR A 48 3.06 11.09 -3.73
N LEU A 49 4.30 11.61 -3.62
CA LEU A 49 4.74 12.80 -4.36
C LEU A 49 5.48 12.42 -5.65
N ARG A 50 6.05 11.21 -5.73
CA ARG A 50 6.78 10.74 -6.91
C ARG A 50 5.84 10.51 -8.10
N LYS A 51 6.08 11.27 -9.19
CA LYS A 51 5.33 11.15 -10.46
C LYS A 51 5.95 10.13 -11.43
N SER A 52 7.25 9.86 -11.31
CA SER A 52 7.97 8.96 -12.21
C SER A 52 7.53 7.51 -12.06
N THR A 53 7.49 6.79 -13.18
CA THR A 53 7.15 5.37 -13.23
C THR A 53 8.31 4.57 -13.77
N TYR A 54 8.64 3.47 -13.10
CA TYR A 54 9.64 2.52 -13.55
C TYR A 54 9.03 1.13 -13.70
N ASP A 55 9.19 0.53 -14.87
CA ASP A 55 8.60 -0.78 -15.16
C ASP A 55 9.17 -1.90 -14.28
N SER A 56 10.44 -1.80 -13.88
CA SER A 56 11.05 -2.71 -12.90
C SER A 56 10.23 -2.77 -11.60
N ASN A 57 9.88 -1.61 -11.04
CA ASN A 57 9.05 -1.51 -9.82
C ASN A 57 7.62 -2.02 -10.05
N VAL A 58 7.07 -1.86 -11.25
CA VAL A 58 5.73 -2.40 -11.58
C VAL A 58 5.76 -3.92 -11.62
N THR A 59 6.82 -4.52 -12.17
CA THR A 59 6.96 -5.98 -12.19
C THR A 59 7.10 -6.56 -10.78
N THR A 60 7.83 -5.90 -9.88
CA THR A 60 7.92 -6.35 -8.48
C THR A 60 6.57 -6.27 -7.78
N LEU A 61 5.80 -5.20 -7.99
CA LEU A 61 4.43 -5.08 -7.47
C LEU A 61 3.47 -6.13 -8.02
N LYS A 62 3.58 -6.49 -9.31
CA LYS A 62 2.73 -7.51 -9.93
C LYS A 62 2.93 -8.90 -9.30
N LYS A 63 4.17 -9.24 -8.95
CA LYS A 63 4.52 -10.51 -8.29
C LYS A 63 3.89 -10.66 -6.90
N LEU A 64 3.49 -9.56 -6.25
CA LEU A 64 2.85 -9.60 -4.93
C LEU A 64 1.46 -10.25 -5.02
N LYS A 65 1.31 -11.42 -4.40
CA LYS A 65 -0.01 -12.06 -4.27
C LYS A 65 -0.82 -11.33 -3.18
N PRO A 66 -2.10 -11.01 -3.44
CA PRO A 66 -2.93 -10.39 -2.41
C PRO A 66 -3.16 -11.37 -1.25
N ILE A 67 -2.95 -10.91 -0.02
CA ILE A 67 -3.32 -11.68 1.17
C ILE A 67 -4.85 -11.69 1.23
N GLN A 68 -5.47 -12.85 1.02
CA GLN A 68 -6.91 -13.01 1.18
C GLN A 68 -7.25 -13.04 2.68
N LYS A 69 -7.28 -11.89 3.33
CA LYS A 69 -7.82 -11.82 4.71
C LYS A 69 -9.32 -12.05 4.64
N LYS A 70 -9.79 -13.16 5.22
CA LYS A 70 -11.22 -13.41 5.43
C LYS A 70 -11.79 -12.23 6.23
N LYS A 71 -12.62 -11.38 5.59
CA LYS A 71 -13.30 -10.29 6.28
C LYS A 71 -14.22 -10.91 7.34
N LYS A 72 -13.94 -10.67 8.63
CA LYS A 72 -14.91 -10.96 9.69
C LYS A 72 -16.13 -10.06 9.46
N LYS A 73 -17.32 -10.66 9.33
CA LYS A 73 -18.58 -9.89 9.25
C LYS A 73 -18.73 -9.12 10.57
N LYS A 74 -18.91 -7.80 10.51
CA LYS A 74 -19.26 -7.03 11.70
C LYS A 74 -20.70 -7.38 12.08
N GLU A 75 -20.97 -7.56 13.37
CA GLU A 75 -22.35 -7.69 13.84
C GLU A 75 -23.14 -6.42 13.52
N PRO A 76 -24.44 -6.53 13.22
CA PRO A 76 -25.30 -5.37 13.00
C PRO A 76 -25.37 -4.50 14.27
N PHE A 77 -25.55 -3.19 14.07
CA PHE A 77 -25.69 -2.24 15.17
C PHE A 77 -26.94 -2.56 16.00
N LYS A 78 -26.75 -2.97 17.26
CA LYS A 78 -27.84 -3.13 18.24
C LYS A 78 -28.10 -1.79 18.93
N LYS A 79 -29.30 -1.22 18.74
CA LYS A 79 -29.75 -0.03 19.48
C LYS A 79 -29.78 -0.38 20.97
N LYS A 80 -29.09 0.40 21.80
CA LYS A 80 -29.19 0.28 23.27
C LYS A 80 -30.57 0.74 23.72
N GLU A 81 -31.15 0.02 24.68
CA GLU A 81 -32.39 0.44 25.34
C GLU A 81 -32.16 1.75 26.09
N LYS A 82 -33.11 2.68 25.97
CA LYS A 82 -33.10 3.93 26.71
C LYS A 82 -33.50 3.64 28.15
N LYS A 83 -32.56 3.75 29.09
CA LYS A 83 -32.90 3.72 30.52
C LYS A 83 -33.60 5.04 30.87
N ARG A 84 -34.85 4.97 31.35
CA ARG A 84 -35.52 6.10 32.00
C ARG A 84 -35.14 6.07 33.48
N THR A 85 -34.64 7.19 34.01
CA THR A 85 -34.50 7.37 35.45
C THR A 85 -35.90 7.61 36.04
N PRO A 86 -36.27 6.98 37.18
CA PRO A 86 -37.45 7.37 37.93
C PRO A 86 -37.19 8.77 38.49
N PHE A 87 -38.06 9.72 38.16
CA PHE A 87 -38.07 11.07 38.73
C PHE A 87 -39.17 11.12 39.78
#